data_AF-A0A2P9CEC9-F1
#
_entry.id   AF-A0A2P9CEC9-F1
#
_cell.length_a   1.000
_cell.length_b   1.000
_cell.length_c   1.000
_cell.angle_alpha   90.00
_cell.angle_beta   90.00
_cell.angle_gamma   90.00
#
_symmetry.space_group_name_H-M   'P 1'
#
loop_
_entity.id
_entity.type
_entity.pdbx_description
1 polymer ?
#
loop_
_entity_poly.entity_id
_entity_poly.type
_entity_poly.pdbx_seq_one_letter_code
_entity_poly.pdbx_strand_id
1 'polypeptide(L)'
;MNKNNNKGSVKKNSNSKKKTSTNLNNMNNMNNISSKKNIKNGNVNDEITTATSSNHINTILNGNNEEIKDVQVVSNLNIDNKREDNNSKMNIQGEETVNNETNNNQANNKDGESKINLKNNKSNKPNESNKKTKNNNNNNNNNNNKNNNNNSASNKKNSKNKKKVDKLDLILNEFKNDIKNVKGEKNQNCNKLSNGAIETNNMHNNYNNNGRIHFDEEEIREIKKKIILNEHMLEEQDNSSIRLLKNWPQVEKTYQTNPPSIPLDLIYGKDGKYPVGEILEYNNYNLSGQSLQEKKEREKLSIDYYEDLRKAAECHRQVRKHMQAFIKPGKKMIDIAQETERKTKELILAQKLKCGWGFPTGCSLNHCAAHYTPNYGDETVLKYDDVCKLDFGVHVNGYIIDCAFTIAFNDKYDNLIKATQDGTNTGLKEAGIDARMCDIGEAIQEAIESYEIELNQKIYPIKAISNLRGHSINKYIIHGGKCVPIVKQKEKNEIMEEGELFAIETFASTGKGFVNHENDCSHYMRNPEKQFVPIRLNSAKTLLKVINDNFDTLPFCNRWLDDLGQTRHFMALKTLIDLNIVEPYPPLCDIKNSFTSQMEHTILLRPTCKEILSRGPDF
;
A
#
# COMPACT_ATOMS: atom_id res chain seq x y z
N MET A 1 -21.21 39.42 19.52
CA MET A 1 -22.63 39.56 19.13
C MET A 1 -22.94 41.02 18.87
N ASN A 2 -23.45 41.39 17.70
CA ASN A 2 -24.47 42.44 17.54
C ASN A 2 -25.14 42.32 16.16
N LYS A 3 -26.32 42.94 15.97
CA LYS A 3 -27.28 42.56 14.93
C LYS A 3 -27.55 43.63 13.86
N ASN A 4 -27.72 43.12 12.62
CA ASN A 4 -28.72 43.47 11.61
C ASN A 4 -28.86 44.92 11.06
N ASN A 5 -28.64 45.01 9.74
CA ASN A 5 -29.56 45.52 8.70
C ASN A 5 -30.17 46.93 8.79
N ASN A 6 -29.97 47.71 7.72
CA ASN A 6 -31.11 48.24 6.95
C ASN A 6 -30.77 48.59 5.47
N LYS A 7 -31.63 48.09 4.56
CA LYS A 7 -32.21 48.68 3.33
C LYS A 7 -31.43 49.73 2.51
N GLY A 8 -31.61 49.70 1.17
CA GLY A 8 -31.64 50.99 0.43
C GLY A 8 -31.43 51.06 -1.10
N SER A 9 -31.91 50.11 -1.89
CA SER A 9 -32.02 50.17 -3.38
C SER A 9 -32.00 51.56 -4.07
N VAL A 10 -31.18 51.70 -5.13
CA VAL A 10 -31.24 52.81 -6.12
C VAL A 10 -31.79 52.30 -7.48
N LYS A 11 -32.26 53.22 -8.34
CA LYS A 11 -33.27 52.98 -9.41
C LYS A 11 -32.71 52.56 -10.78
N LYS A 12 -33.60 51.94 -11.58
CA LYS A 12 -33.51 51.77 -13.05
C LYS A 12 -33.61 53.10 -13.81
N ASN A 13 -33.03 53.16 -15.01
CA ASN A 13 -33.58 53.76 -16.25
C ASN A 13 -32.55 53.57 -17.40
N SER A 14 -32.90 53.55 -18.70
CA SER A 14 -34.19 53.41 -19.40
C SER A 14 -33.98 53.26 -20.93
N ASN A 15 -34.95 52.65 -21.63
CA ASN A 15 -35.08 52.64 -23.12
C ASN A 15 -34.02 51.83 -23.90
N SER A 16 -34.27 51.38 -25.14
CA SER A 16 -35.37 51.71 -26.08
C SER A 16 -36.02 50.49 -26.76
N LYS A 17 -37.03 50.72 -27.62
CA LYS A 17 -37.86 49.69 -28.30
C LYS A 17 -37.48 49.55 -29.77
N LYS A 18 -37.59 48.35 -30.33
CA LYS A 18 -38.25 48.10 -31.63
C LYS A 18 -38.98 46.74 -31.62
N LYS A 19 -39.88 46.53 -32.57
CA LYS A 19 -40.92 45.47 -32.58
C LYS A 19 -41.03 44.85 -33.99
N THR A 20 -41.98 43.91 -34.13
CA THR A 20 -42.48 43.22 -35.36
C THR A 20 -41.48 42.27 -36.06
N SER A 21 -41.68 40.96 -36.29
CA SER A 21 -42.81 39.97 -36.20
C SER A 21 -43.52 39.55 -37.52
N THR A 22 -43.97 38.28 -37.49
CA THR A 22 -45.10 37.65 -38.24
C THR A 22 -44.97 37.22 -39.73
N ASN A 23 -44.78 35.89 -39.92
CA ASN A 23 -45.77 34.92 -40.48
C ASN A 23 -45.78 34.43 -41.96
N LEU A 24 -45.67 33.08 -42.08
CA LEU A 24 -46.57 32.08 -42.73
C LEU A 24 -46.25 31.42 -44.10
N ASN A 25 -46.60 30.11 -44.17
CA ASN A 25 -46.95 29.23 -45.32
C ASN A 25 -45.80 28.76 -46.28
N ASN A 26 -45.77 27.54 -46.87
CA ASN A 26 -46.72 26.39 -46.82
C ASN A 26 -46.14 25.03 -47.31
N MET A 27 -46.68 23.92 -46.77
CA MET A 27 -47.06 22.62 -47.42
C MET A 27 -46.09 21.56 -48.02
N ASN A 28 -46.51 20.28 -47.81
CA ASN A 28 -46.30 19.02 -48.57
C ASN A 28 -44.94 18.26 -48.43
N ASN A 29 -44.87 16.92 -48.39
CA ASN A 29 -45.91 15.86 -48.46
C ASN A 29 -45.55 14.53 -47.72
N MET A 30 -46.55 13.62 -47.64
CA MET A 30 -46.61 12.19 -47.17
C MET A 30 -45.30 11.37 -46.98
N ASN A 31 -45.10 10.42 -46.04
CA ASN A 31 -45.89 9.45 -45.21
C ASN A 31 -45.76 7.96 -45.62
N ASN A 32 -45.20 7.15 -44.70
CA ASN A 32 -45.44 5.72 -44.35
C ASN A 32 -45.73 4.63 -45.42
N ILE A 33 -45.13 3.44 -45.24
CA ILE A 33 -45.82 2.16 -44.91
C ILE A 33 -44.81 1.01 -44.62
N SER A 34 -45.25 -0.05 -43.93
CA SER A 34 -44.47 -1.22 -43.51
C SER A 34 -44.78 -2.50 -44.31
N SER A 35 -43.93 -3.53 -44.23
CA SER A 35 -44.35 -4.95 -44.26
C SER A 35 -43.20 -5.94 -43.98
N LYS A 36 -43.53 -7.23 -43.80
CA LYS A 36 -42.63 -8.37 -43.53
C LYS A 36 -42.63 -9.35 -44.72
N LYS A 37 -41.52 -10.05 -45.01
CA LYS A 37 -41.44 -11.55 -45.00
C LYS A 37 -40.12 -12.14 -45.53
N ASN A 38 -39.85 -13.35 -45.03
CA ASN A 38 -38.80 -14.32 -45.34
C ASN A 38 -38.72 -14.74 -46.82
N ILE A 39 -37.58 -15.31 -47.28
CA ILE A 39 -37.45 -16.74 -47.65
C ILE A 39 -35.99 -17.20 -47.95
N LYS A 40 -35.74 -18.45 -47.56
CA LYS A 40 -34.63 -19.44 -47.70
C LYS A 40 -33.53 -19.32 -48.81
N ASN A 41 -32.34 -19.76 -48.39
CA ASN A 41 -31.37 -20.72 -48.97
C ASN A 41 -31.07 -20.76 -50.50
N GLY A 42 -29.76 -20.81 -50.82
CA GLY A 42 -29.21 -21.43 -52.03
C GLY A 42 -27.68 -21.60 -51.92
N ASN A 43 -27.15 -22.81 -52.15
CA ASN A 43 -25.70 -23.07 -52.17
C ASN A 43 -25.10 -22.67 -53.53
N VAL A 44 -23.89 -22.11 -53.51
CA VAL A 44 -22.86 -22.30 -54.54
C VAL A 44 -21.50 -22.35 -53.82
N ASN A 45 -20.72 -23.41 -54.03
CA ASN A 45 -19.28 -23.41 -53.75
C ASN A 45 -18.57 -22.78 -54.95
N ASP A 46 -17.36 -22.26 -54.78
CA ASP A 46 -16.18 -22.81 -55.48
C ASP A 46 -14.88 -22.15 -55.02
N GLU A 47 -13.77 -22.80 -55.34
CA GLU A 47 -12.42 -22.50 -54.85
C GLU A 47 -11.72 -21.46 -55.76
N ILE A 48 -10.94 -20.56 -55.15
CA ILE A 48 -9.71 -20.05 -55.78
C ILE A 48 -8.59 -20.09 -54.73
N THR A 49 -7.52 -20.80 -55.08
CA THR A 49 -6.25 -20.85 -54.33
C THR A 49 -5.14 -20.19 -55.16
N THR A 50 -3.89 -20.27 -54.69
CA THR A 50 -2.65 -19.78 -55.34
C THR A 50 -2.44 -18.24 -55.27
N ALA A 51 -1.20 -17.72 -55.14
CA ALA A 51 0.09 -18.37 -54.91
C ALA A 51 1.04 -17.49 -54.06
N THR A 52 2.01 -18.11 -53.40
CA THR A 52 3.20 -17.47 -52.85
C THR A 52 4.33 -17.40 -53.90
N SER A 53 5.30 -16.50 -53.73
CA SER A 53 6.56 -16.45 -54.49
C SER A 53 7.63 -15.69 -53.69
N SER A 54 8.91 -16.07 -53.82
CA SER A 54 9.99 -15.65 -52.90
C SER A 54 11.34 -15.40 -53.60
N ASN A 55 12.15 -14.51 -53.00
CA ASN A 55 13.60 -14.31 -53.23
C ASN A 55 14.00 -13.73 -54.62
N HIS A 56 15.08 -12.96 -54.81
CA HIS A 56 16.47 -13.14 -54.34
C HIS A 56 17.36 -11.86 -54.54
N ILE A 57 18.32 -11.59 -53.62
CA ILE A 57 19.79 -11.31 -53.84
C ILE A 57 20.21 -10.17 -54.86
N ASN A 58 21.13 -9.20 -54.62
CA ASN A 58 22.37 -9.19 -53.82
C ASN A 58 23.09 -7.81 -53.56
N THR A 59 23.83 -7.69 -52.44
CA THR A 59 25.18 -7.07 -52.16
C THR A 59 25.65 -5.60 -52.41
N ILE A 60 26.11 -4.96 -51.30
CA ILE A 60 27.45 -4.32 -51.03
C ILE A 60 27.79 -2.87 -51.48
N LEU A 61 27.97 -1.93 -50.51
CA LEU A 61 29.28 -1.32 -50.11
C LEU A 61 29.21 -0.39 -48.85
N ASN A 62 30.16 -0.59 -47.93
CA ASN A 62 30.80 0.32 -46.94
C ASN A 62 30.05 1.41 -46.12
N GLY A 63 30.19 1.31 -44.78
CA GLY A 63 31.16 2.17 -44.08
C GLY A 63 30.69 3.10 -42.94
N ASN A 64 30.70 2.62 -41.68
CA ASN A 64 31.49 3.16 -40.55
C ASN A 64 31.12 2.49 -39.21
N ASN A 65 32.08 2.44 -38.28
CA ASN A 65 31.90 1.94 -36.91
C ASN A 65 31.81 3.12 -35.92
N GLU A 66 31.04 2.97 -34.84
CA GLU A 66 31.38 3.52 -33.53
C GLU A 66 30.76 2.66 -32.41
N GLU A 67 31.33 2.72 -31.20
CA GLU A 67 31.13 1.69 -30.16
C GLU A 67 29.90 1.94 -29.27
N ILE A 68 29.17 0.87 -28.94
CA ILE A 68 28.29 0.81 -27.75
C ILE A 68 28.91 -0.20 -26.78
N LYS A 69 29.02 0.17 -25.50
CA LYS A 69 29.66 -0.64 -24.47
C LYS A 69 28.63 -1.44 -23.67
N ASP A 70 28.64 -2.76 -23.84
CA ASP A 70 27.87 -3.67 -22.99
C ASP A 70 28.37 -3.64 -21.54
N VAL A 71 27.44 -3.55 -20.59
CA VAL A 71 27.71 -3.73 -19.16
C VAL A 71 27.33 -5.15 -18.77
N GLN A 72 28.33 -6.02 -18.62
CA GLN A 72 28.11 -7.39 -18.16
C GLN A 72 27.72 -7.42 -16.68
N VAL A 73 26.55 -8.00 -16.38
CA VAL A 73 26.15 -8.36 -15.01
C VAL A 73 26.86 -9.66 -14.63
N VAL A 74 27.83 -9.59 -13.71
CA VAL A 74 28.60 -10.76 -13.25
C VAL A 74 27.93 -11.40 -12.03
N SER A 75 27.47 -12.63 -12.19
CA SER A 75 26.98 -13.48 -11.09
C SER A 75 28.15 -14.01 -10.25
N ASN A 76 28.25 -13.62 -8.98
CA ASN A 76 29.26 -14.16 -8.06
C ASN A 76 28.76 -15.40 -7.33
N LEU A 77 29.55 -16.47 -7.38
CA LEU A 77 29.32 -17.76 -6.71
C LEU A 77 29.87 -17.78 -5.28
N ASN A 78 29.37 -18.71 -4.46
CA ASN A 78 29.88 -18.98 -3.12
C ASN A 78 31.33 -19.48 -3.15
N ILE A 79 32.14 -19.04 -2.17
CA ILE A 79 33.43 -19.67 -1.83
C ILE A 79 33.51 -19.82 -0.30
N ASP A 80 33.80 -21.05 0.15
CA ASP A 80 34.00 -21.37 1.57
C ASP A 80 35.34 -20.82 2.09
N ASN A 81 35.32 -20.12 3.23
CA ASN A 81 36.53 -19.73 3.93
C ASN A 81 36.92 -20.77 4.99
N LYS A 82 37.88 -21.64 4.67
CA LYS A 82 38.67 -22.34 5.69
C LYS A 82 39.66 -21.37 6.33
N ARG A 83 39.87 -21.52 7.64
CA ARG A 83 40.93 -20.82 8.38
C ARG A 83 42.27 -21.48 8.13
N GLU A 84 43.32 -20.69 8.04
CA GLU A 84 44.65 -21.08 8.51
C GLU A 84 45.36 -19.86 9.09
N ASP A 85 45.93 -20.02 10.28
CA ASP A 85 46.61 -18.95 11.01
C ASP A 85 48.06 -18.81 10.53
N ASN A 86 48.56 -17.58 10.40
CA ASN A 86 49.97 -17.28 10.64
C ASN A 86 50.16 -15.79 10.96
N ASN A 87 50.78 -15.50 12.10
CA ASN A 87 50.96 -14.13 12.59
C ASN A 87 52.37 -13.95 13.17
N SER A 88 53.27 -13.38 12.37
CA SER A 88 54.69 -13.18 12.71
C SER A 88 55.00 -11.70 12.96
N LYS A 89 55.63 -11.42 14.10
CA LYS A 89 56.03 -10.07 14.52
C LYS A 89 57.21 -9.54 13.67
N MET A 90 57.20 -8.25 13.35
CA MET A 90 58.40 -7.42 13.56
C MET A 90 58.03 -5.96 13.84
N ASN A 91 59.03 -5.12 14.09
CA ASN A 91 58.95 -3.89 14.89
C ASN A 91 60.04 -2.89 14.45
N ILE A 92 60.04 -1.69 15.05
CA ILE A 92 61.11 -0.67 15.07
C ILE A 92 61.11 0.37 13.91
N GLN A 93 60.80 1.60 14.33
CA GLN A 93 61.37 2.93 14.03
C GLN A 93 62.14 3.20 12.72
N GLY A 94 61.89 4.38 12.17
CA GLY A 94 62.85 5.20 11.42
C GLY A 94 62.52 6.68 11.62
N GLU A 95 63.46 7.46 12.17
CA GLU A 95 63.40 8.93 12.20
C GLU A 95 64.21 9.46 11.01
N GLU A 96 63.80 10.60 10.44
CA GLU A 96 64.78 11.61 10.01
C GLU A 96 64.15 13.01 9.94
N THR A 97 64.97 14.03 10.16
CA THR A 97 64.58 15.46 10.13
C THR A 97 65.46 16.20 9.12
N VAL A 98 64.97 17.32 8.58
CA VAL A 98 65.81 18.50 8.26
C VAL A 98 64.92 19.73 7.99
N ASN A 99 65.47 20.92 8.23
CA ASN A 99 64.81 22.22 8.24
C ASN A 99 64.80 22.91 6.86
N ASN A 100 63.95 23.93 6.63
CA ASN A 100 64.39 25.34 6.72
C ASN A 100 63.30 26.43 6.54
N GLU A 101 63.48 27.51 7.31
CA GLU A 101 63.34 28.95 6.97
C GLU A 101 62.01 29.54 6.41
N THR A 102 61.21 30.02 7.36
CA THR A 102 60.73 31.42 7.49
C THR A 102 60.90 32.42 6.33
N ASN A 103 59.86 33.24 6.10
CA ASN A 103 60.03 34.70 6.23
C ASN A 103 58.74 35.44 6.65
N ASN A 104 58.89 36.63 7.23
CA ASN A 104 57.81 37.43 7.82
C ASN A 104 57.33 38.57 6.91
N ASN A 105 56.14 39.13 7.20
CA ASN A 105 56.08 40.58 7.44
C ASN A 105 54.91 41.05 8.31
N GLN A 106 55.23 41.98 9.21
CA GLN A 106 54.35 42.84 10.02
C GLN A 106 54.09 44.16 9.24
N ALA A 107 53.26 45.13 9.64
CA ALA A 107 52.03 45.25 10.45
C ALA A 107 51.59 46.75 10.35
N ASN A 108 50.41 47.14 10.86
CA ASN A 108 50.25 48.22 11.86
C ASN A 108 48.81 48.69 12.11
N ASN A 109 48.57 49.11 13.36
CA ASN A 109 47.28 49.53 13.95
C ASN A 109 46.87 50.97 13.55
N LYS A 110 45.65 51.40 13.94
CA LYS A 110 45.47 52.30 15.11
C LYS A 110 44.01 52.60 15.54
N ASP A 111 43.76 52.33 16.84
CA ASP A 111 43.17 53.16 17.91
C ASP A 111 41.77 53.84 17.78
N GLY A 112 40.95 53.78 18.86
CA GLY A 112 39.63 54.44 18.94
C GLY A 112 38.76 54.18 20.20
N GLU A 113 39.31 54.31 21.41
CA GLU A 113 38.71 54.06 22.75
C GLU A 113 37.22 54.42 23.04
N SER A 114 36.59 53.66 23.98
CA SER A 114 36.06 54.12 25.32
C SER A 114 34.82 53.33 25.82
N LYS A 115 34.46 53.20 27.12
CA LYS A 115 35.21 53.00 28.40
C LYS A 115 34.25 52.51 29.52
N ILE A 116 34.65 51.46 30.27
CA ILE A 116 34.48 51.27 31.75
C ILE A 116 33.05 51.25 32.38
N ASN A 117 32.65 50.14 33.03
CA ASN A 117 32.86 49.94 34.49
C ASN A 117 32.56 48.50 35.01
N LEU A 118 33.11 48.13 36.18
CA LEU A 118 32.88 46.85 36.89
C LEU A 118 32.19 47.06 38.25
N LYS A 119 31.55 45.99 38.78
CA LYS A 119 31.64 45.64 40.21
C LYS A 119 31.36 44.16 40.47
N ASN A 120 32.13 43.57 41.38
CA ASN A 120 32.04 42.16 41.80
C ASN A 120 31.12 41.98 43.02
N ASN A 121 30.64 40.76 43.26
CA ASN A 121 30.96 40.05 44.51
C ASN A 121 30.67 38.53 44.46
N LYS A 122 31.15 37.79 45.47
CA LYS A 122 31.32 36.32 45.46
C LYS A 122 30.32 35.57 46.37
N SER A 123 30.14 34.28 46.06
CA SER A 123 30.06 33.11 46.96
C SER A 123 29.08 33.11 48.16
N ASN A 124 28.20 32.09 48.23
CA ASN A 124 28.37 30.96 49.18
C ASN A 124 27.33 29.82 49.03
N LYS A 125 27.76 28.62 49.45
CA LYS A 125 27.00 27.46 49.99
C LYS A 125 27.61 27.19 51.40
N PRO A 126 27.07 26.33 52.32
CA PRO A 126 26.20 25.17 52.10
C PRO A 126 25.13 24.88 53.20
N ASN A 127 24.69 23.60 53.29
CA ASN A 127 24.20 22.82 54.46
C ASN A 127 22.71 22.83 54.97
N GLU A 128 22.16 21.60 54.92
CA GLU A 128 21.58 20.80 56.02
C GLU A 128 20.23 21.09 56.75
N SER A 129 19.25 20.23 56.40
CA SER A 129 18.67 19.20 57.30
C SER A 129 17.34 19.42 58.08
N ASN A 130 16.51 18.36 58.01
CA ASN A 130 15.67 17.74 59.05
C ASN A 130 14.82 18.58 60.03
N LYS A 131 13.50 18.33 59.99
CA LYS A 131 12.76 17.91 61.20
C LYS A 131 11.51 17.06 60.93
N LYS A 132 11.41 15.92 61.64
CA LYS A 132 10.17 15.18 61.97
C LYS A 132 9.49 15.93 63.15
N THR A 133 8.29 15.69 63.70
CA THR A 133 7.27 14.59 63.71
C THR A 133 5.94 15.26 64.24
N LYS A 134 4.78 14.69 64.67
CA LYS A 134 4.22 13.34 64.96
C LYS A 134 2.68 13.44 65.09
N ASN A 135 1.91 12.40 64.68
CA ASN A 135 0.57 11.99 65.17
C ASN A 135 -0.62 13.00 65.14
N ASN A 136 -1.90 12.60 65.01
CA ASN A 136 -2.63 11.49 65.65
C ASN A 136 -3.79 10.93 64.78
N ASN A 137 -3.99 9.61 64.84
CA ASN A 137 -5.17 8.87 65.37
C ASN A 137 -6.55 9.58 65.41
N ASN A 138 -7.71 8.91 65.22
CA ASN A 138 -8.00 7.50 65.56
C ASN A 138 -9.27 6.89 64.90
N ASN A 139 -9.18 5.60 64.52
CA ASN A 139 -10.12 4.48 64.82
C ASN A 139 -11.62 4.41 64.39
N ASN A 140 -11.94 3.28 63.72
CA ASN A 140 -12.95 2.24 64.11
C ASN A 140 -14.46 2.44 63.78
N ASN A 141 -15.31 1.39 63.62
CA ASN A 141 -15.09 -0.07 63.67
C ASN A 141 -16.20 -0.92 62.99
N ASN A 142 -15.84 -2.12 62.47
CA ASN A 142 -16.57 -3.42 62.53
C ASN A 142 -18.01 -3.55 61.92
N ASN A 143 -18.59 -4.76 61.71
CA ASN A 143 -18.23 -6.13 62.13
C ASN A 143 -18.72 -7.25 61.17
N ASN A 144 -17.97 -8.37 61.12
CA ASN A 144 -18.34 -9.81 61.07
C ASN A 144 -19.78 -10.28 60.67
N ASN A 145 -20.00 -11.44 60.02
CA ASN A 145 -19.65 -12.78 60.56
C ASN A 145 -19.68 -13.98 59.57
N LYS A 146 -18.56 -14.71 59.48
CA LYS A 146 -18.35 -16.17 59.68
C LYS A 146 -19.45 -17.25 59.45
N ASN A 147 -19.07 -18.32 58.71
CA ASN A 147 -18.78 -19.72 59.17
C ASN A 147 -19.49 -20.97 58.57
N ASN A 148 -18.64 -21.96 58.22
CA ASN A 148 -18.67 -23.41 58.57
C ASN A 148 -19.31 -24.56 57.72
N ASN A 149 -18.42 -25.51 57.38
CA ASN A 149 -18.47 -26.97 57.63
C ASN A 149 -19.14 -28.02 56.68
N ASN A 150 -18.27 -28.74 55.95
CA ASN A 150 -17.94 -30.18 56.09
C ASN A 150 -18.88 -31.35 55.67
N ASN A 151 -18.18 -32.44 55.27
CA ASN A 151 -18.47 -33.87 55.46
C ASN A 151 -19.36 -34.69 54.47
N SER A 152 -18.66 -35.28 53.47
CA SER A 152 -18.34 -36.72 53.38
C SER A 152 -19.38 -37.82 53.09
N ALA A 153 -18.85 -38.88 52.46
CA ALA A 153 -19.23 -40.31 52.53
C ALA A 153 -20.18 -40.87 51.47
N SER A 154 -19.93 -42.14 51.13
CA SER A 154 -20.54 -42.91 50.04
C SER A 154 -21.21 -44.18 50.58
N ASN A 155 -22.19 -44.73 49.85
CA ASN A 155 -22.52 -46.15 49.99
C ASN A 155 -23.18 -46.77 48.73
N LYS A 156 -23.09 -48.10 48.60
CA LYS A 156 -23.60 -48.88 47.44
C LYS A 156 -24.72 -49.82 47.86
N LYS A 157 -25.72 -50.05 46.97
CA LYS A 157 -26.04 -51.38 46.38
C LYS A 157 -27.41 -51.42 45.64
N ASN A 158 -27.42 -52.10 44.49
CA ASN A 158 -28.44 -53.01 43.92
C ASN A 158 -29.92 -52.50 43.79
N SER A 159 -30.66 -52.68 42.68
CA SER A 159 -30.64 -53.80 41.72
C SER A 159 -31.51 -53.57 40.45
N LYS A 160 -31.41 -54.52 39.50
CA LYS A 160 -32.38 -54.93 38.45
C LYS A 160 -32.60 -54.03 37.20
N ASN A 161 -32.30 -54.62 36.04
CA ASN A 161 -32.59 -54.12 34.69
C ASN A 161 -34.08 -54.26 34.31
N LYS A 162 -34.57 -53.31 33.50
CA LYS A 162 -35.49 -53.60 32.38
C LYS A 162 -35.28 -52.57 31.28
N LYS A 163 -35.02 -53.01 30.04
CA LYS A 163 -34.77 -52.13 28.90
C LYS A 163 -36.06 -51.41 28.48
N LYS A 164 -35.99 -50.10 28.27
CA LYS A 164 -36.74 -49.43 27.20
C LYS A 164 -35.80 -49.30 26.00
N VAL A 165 -36.36 -49.37 24.79
CA VAL A 165 -35.67 -49.00 23.55
C VAL A 165 -36.21 -47.63 23.19
N ASP A 166 -35.33 -46.64 23.09
CA ASP A 166 -35.77 -45.26 22.86
C ASP A 166 -36.07 -45.01 21.39
N LYS A 167 -37.10 -44.19 21.16
CA LYS A 167 -37.68 -43.90 19.84
C LYS A 167 -36.70 -43.16 18.89
N LEU A 168 -35.54 -42.75 19.40
CA LEU A 168 -34.48 -42.05 18.67
C LEU A 168 -33.69 -42.99 17.73
N ASP A 169 -33.45 -44.24 18.15
CA ASP A 169 -32.58 -45.18 17.40
C ASP A 169 -33.20 -45.67 16.09
N LEU A 170 -34.53 -45.61 15.96
CA LEU A 170 -35.23 -45.90 14.70
C LEU A 170 -34.99 -44.78 13.67
N ILE A 171 -35.23 -43.53 14.08
CA ILE A 171 -35.08 -42.33 13.23
C ILE A 171 -33.61 -42.19 12.75
N LEU A 172 -32.65 -42.50 13.63
CA LEU A 172 -31.21 -42.50 13.33
C LEU A 172 -30.75 -43.59 12.35
N ASN A 173 -31.58 -44.60 12.07
CA ASN A 173 -31.28 -45.64 11.08
C ASN A 173 -31.96 -45.40 9.73
N GLU A 174 -33.15 -44.80 9.68
CA GLU A 174 -33.75 -44.32 8.42
C GLU A 174 -32.84 -43.28 7.73
N PHE A 175 -32.43 -42.23 8.46
CA PHE A 175 -31.52 -41.19 7.95
C PHE A 175 -30.16 -41.69 7.44
N LYS A 176 -29.71 -42.89 7.87
CA LYS A 176 -28.44 -43.49 7.42
C LYS A 176 -28.57 -44.30 6.14
N ASN A 177 -29.78 -44.68 5.74
CA ASN A 177 -30.02 -45.42 4.51
C ASN A 177 -30.18 -44.48 3.32
N ASP A 178 -30.88 -43.36 3.48
CA ASP A 178 -31.07 -42.37 2.40
C ASP A 178 -29.75 -41.79 1.89
N ILE A 179 -28.80 -41.53 2.81
CA ILE A 179 -27.45 -41.02 2.48
C ILE A 179 -26.63 -42.03 1.65
N LYS A 180 -26.94 -43.34 1.69
CA LYS A 180 -26.26 -44.35 0.87
C LYS A 180 -26.79 -44.42 -0.56
N ASN A 181 -28.09 -44.24 -0.76
CA ASN A 181 -28.72 -44.40 -2.08
C ASN A 181 -28.34 -43.29 -3.08
N VAL A 182 -27.96 -42.10 -2.60
CA VAL A 182 -27.55 -40.96 -3.46
C VAL A 182 -26.15 -41.14 -4.09
N LYS A 183 -25.35 -42.13 -3.65
CA LYS A 183 -24.01 -42.42 -4.20
C LYS A 183 -23.99 -43.60 -5.19
N GLY A 184 -25.15 -44.09 -5.63
CA GLY A 184 -25.29 -45.33 -6.40
C GLY A 184 -25.10 -45.24 -7.92
N GLU A 185 -25.17 -44.05 -8.54
CA GLU A 185 -25.19 -43.92 -10.01
C GLU A 185 -24.20 -42.88 -10.55
N LYS A 186 -23.03 -43.37 -11.00
CA LYS A 186 -22.24 -42.90 -12.17
C LYS A 186 -20.87 -43.57 -12.19
N ASN A 187 -20.71 -44.61 -13.04
CA ASN A 187 -19.46 -44.92 -13.74
C ASN A 187 -19.61 -46.14 -14.65
N GLN A 188 -19.79 -45.92 -15.96
CA GLN A 188 -19.42 -46.86 -17.02
C GLN A 188 -19.51 -46.20 -18.40
N ASN A 189 -18.43 -45.55 -18.85
CA ASN A 189 -17.93 -45.69 -20.21
C ASN A 189 -16.57 -45.01 -20.46
N CYS A 190 -15.96 -45.38 -21.59
CA CYS A 190 -14.77 -44.79 -22.21
C CYS A 190 -13.45 -44.95 -21.44
N ASN A 191 -12.55 -45.74 -22.05
CA ASN A 191 -11.21 -46.03 -21.57
C ASN A 191 -10.21 -45.50 -22.63
N LYS A 192 -9.01 -45.09 -22.21
CA LYS A 192 -7.86 -44.67 -23.04
C LYS A 192 -8.03 -43.45 -23.97
N LEU A 193 -7.30 -42.39 -23.65
CA LEU A 193 -6.09 -42.03 -24.43
C LEU A 193 -5.14 -41.21 -23.54
N SER A 194 -3.85 -41.17 -23.90
CA SER A 194 -2.76 -40.68 -23.06
C SER A 194 -2.29 -39.28 -23.45
N ASN A 195 -2.01 -38.44 -22.45
CA ASN A 195 -0.72 -37.75 -22.30
C ASN A 195 -0.59 -37.21 -20.87
N GLY A 196 0.64 -37.02 -20.40
CA GLY A 196 0.93 -36.73 -19.00
C GLY A 196 0.52 -35.32 -18.56
N ALA A 197 -0.47 -35.24 -17.67
CA ALA A 197 -0.72 -34.06 -16.85
C ALA A 197 -0.31 -34.38 -15.41
N ILE A 198 0.45 -33.48 -14.76
CA ILE A 198 0.76 -33.59 -13.33
C ILE A 198 -0.51 -33.27 -12.55
N GLU A 199 -0.87 -34.11 -11.57
CA GLU A 199 -2.08 -33.93 -10.77
C GLU A 199 -1.97 -32.68 -9.87
N THR A 200 -2.54 -31.58 -10.35
CA THR A 200 -2.75 -30.37 -9.55
C THR A 200 -3.81 -30.65 -8.49
N ASN A 201 -3.35 -31.03 -7.30
CA ASN A 201 -4.21 -31.18 -6.13
C ASN A 201 -4.89 -29.84 -5.81
N ASN A 202 -6.17 -29.74 -6.19
CA ASN A 202 -6.99 -28.53 -6.04
C ASN A 202 -7.28 -28.21 -4.56
N MET A 203 -6.30 -27.64 -3.86
CA MET A 203 -6.54 -26.88 -2.62
C MET A 203 -7.18 -25.53 -2.95
N HIS A 204 -8.42 -25.57 -3.44
CA HIS A 204 -9.36 -24.44 -3.47
C HIS A 204 -10.71 -24.93 -2.93
N ASN A 205 -11.43 -24.04 -2.25
CA ASN A 205 -12.73 -24.27 -1.61
C ASN A 205 -12.71 -25.21 -0.39
N ASN A 206 -12.31 -24.69 0.78
CA ASN A 206 -13.06 -24.84 2.06
C ASN A 206 -12.36 -24.14 3.25
N TYR A 207 -12.23 -22.82 3.18
CA TYR A 207 -12.21 -22.00 4.40
C TYR A 207 -13.62 -21.44 4.59
N ASN A 208 -14.31 -21.87 5.65
CA ASN A 208 -15.63 -21.32 5.99
C ASN A 208 -15.44 -19.87 6.47
N ASN A 209 -15.79 -18.90 5.61
CA ASN A 209 -15.73 -17.48 5.93
C ASN A 209 -16.77 -17.11 7.00
N ASN A 210 -16.44 -17.37 8.26
CA ASN A 210 -17.26 -17.11 9.45
C ASN A 210 -17.36 -15.62 9.82
N GLY A 211 -17.44 -14.70 8.85
CA GLY A 211 -17.46 -13.24 9.08
C GLY A 211 -16.20 -12.73 9.77
N ARG A 212 -15.02 -13.15 9.29
CA ARG A 212 -13.70 -12.80 9.86
C ARG A 212 -12.71 -12.38 8.79
N ILE A 213 -12.31 -11.12 8.81
CA ILE A 213 -11.24 -10.61 7.94
C ILE A 213 -9.87 -11.19 8.34
N HIS A 214 -9.58 -11.40 9.63
CA HIS A 214 -8.32 -11.97 10.12
C HIS A 214 -8.40 -13.48 10.42
N PHE A 215 -7.25 -14.15 10.50
CA PHE A 215 -7.11 -15.49 11.08
C PHE A 215 -6.82 -15.43 12.59
N ASP A 216 -7.16 -16.49 13.32
CA ASP A 216 -6.70 -16.73 14.69
C ASP A 216 -5.44 -17.63 14.77
N GLU A 217 -4.89 -17.81 15.97
CA GLU A 217 -3.64 -18.56 16.17
C GLU A 217 -3.76 -20.07 15.90
N GLU A 218 -4.97 -20.63 16.00
CA GLU A 218 -5.21 -22.04 15.72
C GLU A 218 -5.36 -22.25 14.21
N GLU A 219 -6.11 -21.38 13.52
CA GLU A 219 -6.17 -21.33 12.05
C GLU A 219 -4.77 -21.18 11.44
N ILE A 220 -3.95 -20.23 11.91
CA ILE A 220 -2.56 -20.04 11.47
C ILE A 220 -1.71 -21.29 11.71
N ARG A 221 -1.87 -21.94 12.87
CA ARG A 221 -1.14 -23.17 13.22
C ARG A 221 -1.56 -24.35 12.37
N GLU A 222 -2.82 -24.43 11.95
CA GLU A 222 -3.28 -25.44 10.99
C GLU A 222 -2.78 -25.17 9.57
N ILE A 223 -2.85 -23.94 9.07
CA ILE A 223 -2.36 -23.56 7.74
C ILE A 223 -0.88 -23.95 7.61
N LYS A 224 -0.05 -23.54 8.59
CA LYS A 224 1.39 -23.86 8.61
C LYS A 224 1.71 -25.35 8.74
N LYS A 225 0.79 -26.18 9.24
CA LYS A 225 0.95 -27.66 9.31
C LYS A 225 0.53 -28.38 8.03
N LYS A 226 -0.35 -27.79 7.23
CA LYS A 226 -0.91 -28.42 6.01
C LYS A 226 -0.06 -28.19 4.76
N ILE A 227 0.78 -27.15 4.77
CA ILE A 227 1.65 -26.78 3.65
C ILE A 227 2.96 -27.58 3.70
N ILE A 228 3.31 -28.20 2.57
CA ILE A 228 4.61 -28.83 2.33
C ILE A 228 5.40 -27.93 1.38
N LEU A 229 6.65 -27.63 1.72
CA LEU A 229 7.53 -26.77 0.91
C LEU A 229 8.29 -27.60 -0.11
N ASN A 230 7.99 -27.39 -1.39
CA ASN A 230 8.67 -28.04 -2.51
C ASN A 230 9.44 -26.98 -3.31
N GLU A 231 10.76 -27.16 -3.46
CA GLU A 231 11.59 -26.29 -4.28
C GLU A 231 11.28 -26.53 -5.78
N HIS A 232 11.02 -25.46 -6.52
CA HIS A 232 10.73 -25.52 -7.96
C HIS A 232 11.15 -24.22 -8.66
N MET A 233 11.19 -24.27 -9.99
CA MET A 233 11.38 -23.09 -10.83
C MET A 233 10.04 -22.35 -11.01
N LEU A 234 10.09 -21.02 -10.94
CA LEU A 234 9.00 -20.12 -11.30
C LEU A 234 9.32 -19.48 -12.66
N GLU A 235 8.49 -19.70 -13.66
CA GLU A 235 8.64 -19.11 -14.99
C GLU A 235 8.55 -17.57 -14.97
N GLU A 236 9.06 -16.92 -16.02
CA GLU A 236 8.89 -15.48 -16.23
C GLU A 236 7.40 -15.12 -16.31
N GLN A 237 7.00 -14.00 -15.71
CA GLN A 237 5.65 -13.47 -15.88
C GLN A 237 5.66 -12.31 -16.88
N ASP A 238 5.05 -12.55 -18.03
CA ASP A 238 4.74 -11.48 -18.98
C ASP A 238 3.72 -10.50 -18.41
N ASN A 239 4.11 -9.23 -18.37
CA ASN A 239 3.27 -8.11 -17.96
C ASN A 239 2.86 -7.22 -19.16
N SER A 240 3.27 -7.53 -20.40
CA SER A 240 3.06 -6.72 -21.62
C SER A 240 1.62 -6.23 -21.85
N SER A 241 0.63 -6.97 -21.34
CA SER A 241 -0.78 -6.59 -21.35
C SER A 241 -1.12 -5.29 -20.60
N ILE A 242 -0.25 -4.81 -19.70
CA ILE A 242 -0.41 -3.56 -18.94
C ILE A 242 0.69 -2.59 -19.37
N ARG A 243 0.33 -1.33 -19.64
CA ARG A 243 1.28 -0.32 -20.13
C ARG A 243 2.39 -0.04 -19.11
N LEU A 244 3.63 -0.12 -19.58
CA LEU A 244 4.86 0.32 -18.91
C LEU A 244 5.17 -0.33 -17.55
N LEU A 245 4.67 -1.54 -17.31
CA LEU A 245 5.20 -2.44 -16.28
C LEU A 245 6.20 -3.41 -16.90
N LYS A 246 7.29 -3.68 -16.20
CA LYS A 246 8.31 -4.66 -16.61
C LYS A 246 7.84 -6.07 -16.28
N ASN A 247 8.35 -7.07 -17.00
CA ASN A 247 8.11 -8.48 -16.69
C ASN A 247 8.80 -8.89 -15.39
N TRP A 248 8.24 -9.88 -14.68
CA TRP A 248 8.95 -10.47 -13.55
C TRP A 248 9.85 -11.60 -14.05
N PRO A 249 11.17 -11.55 -13.78
CA PRO A 249 12.11 -12.56 -14.27
C PRO A 249 11.78 -13.97 -13.74
N GLN A 250 12.23 -14.97 -14.50
CA GLN A 250 12.27 -16.37 -14.05
C GLN A 250 13.07 -16.49 -12.74
N VAL A 251 12.58 -17.30 -11.81
CA VAL A 251 13.27 -17.63 -10.56
C VAL A 251 13.57 -19.12 -10.56
N GLU A 252 14.84 -19.50 -10.72
CA GLU A 252 15.27 -20.91 -10.82
C GLU A 252 14.85 -21.76 -9.61
N LYS A 253 14.80 -21.14 -8.43
CA LYS A 253 14.63 -21.80 -7.14
C LYS A 253 13.71 -20.98 -6.23
N THR A 254 12.48 -21.42 -6.05
CA THR A 254 11.55 -20.87 -5.07
C THR A 254 10.74 -21.98 -4.39
N TYR A 255 10.14 -21.64 -3.25
CA TYR A 255 9.07 -22.43 -2.64
C TYR A 255 7.68 -21.84 -2.96
N GLN A 256 7.58 -20.58 -3.39
CA GLN A 256 6.31 -19.92 -3.66
C GLN A 256 5.66 -20.43 -4.95
N THR A 257 4.36 -20.69 -4.89
CA THR A 257 3.54 -21.20 -6.00
C THR A 257 3.15 -20.11 -7.01
N ASN A 258 2.65 -20.53 -8.18
CA ASN A 258 1.93 -19.67 -9.12
C ASN A 258 0.49 -20.17 -9.29
N PRO A 259 -0.56 -19.39 -8.94
CA PRO A 259 -0.51 -18.11 -8.22
C PRO A 259 0.00 -18.29 -6.77
N PRO A 260 0.55 -17.23 -6.14
CA PRO A 260 1.17 -17.33 -4.83
C PRO A 260 0.15 -17.70 -3.74
N SER A 261 0.52 -18.65 -2.89
CA SER A 261 -0.33 -19.17 -1.81
C SER A 261 0.41 -19.59 -0.54
N ILE A 262 1.74 -19.68 -0.56
CA ILE A 262 2.55 -20.04 0.61
C ILE A 262 2.82 -18.79 1.45
N PRO A 263 2.48 -18.78 2.76
CA PRO A 263 2.83 -17.69 3.66
C PRO A 263 4.33 -17.40 3.75
N LEU A 264 4.70 -16.13 3.79
CA LEU A 264 6.10 -15.69 3.84
C LEU A 264 6.86 -16.23 5.06
N ASP A 265 6.17 -16.40 6.19
CA ASP A 265 6.70 -17.01 7.41
C ASP A 265 7.24 -18.43 7.21
N LEU A 266 6.77 -19.17 6.20
CA LEU A 266 7.26 -20.52 5.89
C LEU A 266 8.50 -20.51 4.97
N ILE A 267 8.62 -19.46 4.14
CA ILE A 267 9.72 -19.29 3.18
C ILE A 267 10.93 -18.66 3.88
N TYR A 268 10.74 -17.55 4.59
CA TYR A 268 11.79 -16.71 5.17
C TYR A 268 11.84 -16.78 6.71
N GLY A 269 10.72 -17.10 7.37
CA GLY A 269 10.56 -17.00 8.82
C GLY A 269 11.33 -18.01 9.68
N LYS A 270 12.15 -18.89 9.08
CA LYS A 270 13.13 -19.72 9.81
C LYS A 270 14.39 -18.93 10.19
N ASP A 271 14.90 -18.16 9.24
CA ASP A 271 16.11 -17.34 9.40
C ASP A 271 15.78 -15.90 9.80
N GLY A 272 14.52 -15.50 9.68
CA GLY A 272 14.01 -14.16 9.99
C GLY A 272 14.44 -13.08 8.99
N LYS A 273 14.94 -13.47 7.81
CA LYS A 273 15.53 -12.58 6.80
C LYS A 273 14.65 -12.52 5.56
N TYR A 274 14.00 -11.39 5.35
CA TYR A 274 13.18 -11.12 4.18
C TYR A 274 14.01 -10.38 3.11
N PRO A 275 13.59 -10.41 1.83
CA PRO A 275 14.33 -9.75 0.76
C PRO A 275 14.46 -8.23 0.99
N VAL A 276 15.71 -7.77 1.01
CA VAL A 276 16.12 -6.37 1.13
C VAL A 276 15.59 -5.56 -0.06
N GLY A 277 15.23 -4.29 0.17
CA GLY A 277 14.86 -3.37 -0.92
C GLY A 277 16.04 -2.98 -1.81
N GLU A 278 15.78 -2.12 -2.79
CA GLU A 278 16.85 -1.46 -3.55
C GLU A 278 17.63 -0.52 -2.61
N ILE A 279 18.95 -0.74 -2.47
CA ILE A 279 19.84 0.10 -1.67
C ILE A 279 20.42 1.19 -2.56
N LEU A 280 20.22 2.45 -2.18
CA LEU A 280 20.87 3.62 -2.75
C LEU A 280 21.77 4.27 -1.70
N GLU A 281 22.98 4.65 -2.11
CA GLU A 281 23.84 5.50 -1.28
C GLU A 281 23.30 6.94 -1.22
N TYR A 282 23.61 7.67 -0.15
CA TYR A 282 23.28 9.09 -0.07
C TYR A 282 24.28 9.91 -0.89
N ASN A 283 23.78 10.83 -1.71
CA ASN A 283 24.62 11.80 -2.43
C ASN A 283 25.54 12.54 -1.43
N ASN A 284 26.83 12.60 -1.73
CA ASN A 284 27.93 12.83 -0.78
C ASN A 284 27.87 14.14 0.07
N TYR A 285 27.13 14.16 1.18
CA TYR A 285 27.37 15.09 2.32
C TYR A 285 26.94 14.49 3.68
N ASN A 286 27.50 13.35 4.08
CA ASN A 286 27.28 12.78 5.44
C ASN A 286 28.06 13.58 6.52
N LEU A 287 27.71 14.85 6.71
CA LEU A 287 28.34 15.81 7.64
C LEU A 287 28.18 15.47 9.13
N SER A 288 27.45 14.41 9.46
CA SER A 288 27.17 13.93 10.82
C SER A 288 28.41 13.68 11.71
N GLY A 289 29.61 13.59 11.13
CA GLY A 289 30.86 13.33 11.86
C GLY A 289 31.00 11.91 12.42
N GLN A 290 30.02 11.05 12.20
CA GLN A 290 29.97 9.69 12.72
C GLN A 290 30.68 8.71 11.78
N SER A 291 31.37 7.73 12.36
CA SER A 291 31.98 6.65 11.59
C SER A 291 30.94 5.70 11.00
N LEU A 292 31.32 5.04 9.91
CA LEU A 292 30.52 3.96 9.32
C LEU A 292 30.27 2.80 10.31
N GLN A 293 31.16 2.59 11.29
CA GLN A 293 30.97 1.57 12.30
C GLN A 293 29.85 1.97 13.28
N GLU A 294 29.83 3.20 13.79
CA GLU A 294 28.76 3.68 14.69
C GLU A 294 27.38 3.62 14.02
N LYS A 295 27.30 4.00 12.74
CA LYS A 295 26.09 3.84 11.92
C LYS A 295 25.67 2.36 11.81
N LYS A 296 26.60 1.43 11.57
CA LYS A 296 26.32 -0.02 11.55
C LYS A 296 25.91 -0.60 12.91
N GLU A 297 26.51 -0.16 14.01
CA GLU A 297 26.08 -0.58 15.36
C GLU A 297 24.67 -0.08 15.69
N ARG A 298 24.31 1.14 15.27
CA ARG A 298 22.94 1.68 15.40
C ARG A 298 21.92 0.84 14.64
N GLU A 299 22.23 0.45 13.40
CA GLU A 299 21.32 -0.38 12.59
C GLU A 299 21.04 -1.76 13.20
N LYS A 300 22.00 -2.37 13.91
CA LYS A 300 21.76 -3.64 14.62
C LYS A 300 20.67 -3.54 15.69
N LEU A 301 20.48 -2.35 16.30
CA LEU A 301 19.42 -2.11 17.28
C LEU A 301 18.03 -1.95 16.63
N SER A 302 17.97 -1.85 15.30
CA SER A 302 16.74 -1.65 14.52
C SER A 302 16.43 -2.81 13.56
N ILE A 303 17.15 -3.93 13.65
CA ILE A 303 17.03 -5.03 12.69
C ILE A 303 15.61 -5.63 12.64
N ASP A 304 14.95 -5.82 13.80
CA ASP A 304 13.58 -6.35 13.87
C ASP A 304 12.57 -5.45 13.14
N TYR A 305 12.75 -4.12 13.22
CA TYR A 305 11.95 -3.13 12.50
C TYR A 305 12.20 -3.19 10.99
N TYR A 306 13.44 -3.40 10.56
CA TYR A 306 13.78 -3.54 9.14
C TYR A 306 13.21 -4.84 8.54
N GLU A 307 13.21 -5.95 9.30
CA GLU A 307 12.65 -7.23 8.85
C GLU A 307 11.11 -7.24 8.86
N ASP A 308 10.45 -6.56 9.81
CA ASP A 308 9.00 -6.31 9.76
C ASP A 308 8.61 -5.56 8.47
N LEU A 309 9.36 -4.50 8.11
CA LEU A 309 9.16 -3.73 6.89
C LEU A 309 9.43 -4.55 5.62
N ARG A 310 10.54 -5.30 5.57
CA ARG A 310 10.87 -6.18 4.43
C ARG A 310 9.83 -7.30 4.26
N LYS A 311 9.29 -7.86 5.35
CA LYS A 311 8.17 -8.82 5.30
C LYS A 311 6.91 -8.20 4.68
N ALA A 312 6.54 -6.97 5.09
CA ALA A 312 5.42 -6.26 4.49
C ALA A 312 5.66 -5.98 3.00
N ALA A 313 6.86 -5.54 2.63
CA ALA A 313 7.23 -5.22 1.25
C ALA A 313 7.27 -6.45 0.34
N GLU A 314 7.75 -7.59 0.85
CA GLU A 314 7.74 -8.86 0.11
C GLU A 314 6.32 -9.37 -0.13
N CYS A 315 5.42 -9.18 0.84
CA CYS A 315 4.01 -9.47 0.64
C CYS A 315 3.42 -8.56 -0.45
N HIS A 316 3.67 -7.26 -0.37
CA HIS A 316 3.23 -6.30 -1.38
C HIS A 316 3.73 -6.67 -2.79
N ARG A 317 5.02 -7.03 -2.93
CA ARG A 317 5.61 -7.54 -4.19
C ARG A 317 4.86 -8.76 -4.73
N GLN A 318 4.66 -9.80 -3.91
CA GLN A 318 4.02 -11.03 -4.37
C GLN A 318 2.52 -10.85 -4.67
N VAL A 319 1.81 -10.01 -3.92
CA VAL A 319 0.42 -9.64 -4.19
C VAL A 319 0.33 -8.85 -5.51
N ARG A 320 1.14 -7.80 -5.71
CA ARG A 320 1.07 -7.01 -6.93
C ARG A 320 1.50 -7.78 -8.19
N LYS A 321 2.48 -8.70 -8.08
CA LYS A 321 2.80 -9.66 -9.15
C LYS A 321 1.56 -10.43 -9.60
N HIS A 322 0.83 -11.02 -8.65
CA HIS A 322 -0.43 -11.74 -8.92
C HIS A 322 -1.50 -10.81 -9.51
N MET A 323 -1.66 -9.60 -8.99
CA MET A 323 -2.66 -8.65 -9.49
C MET A 323 -2.37 -8.16 -10.93
N GLN A 324 -1.11 -8.02 -11.33
CA GLN A 324 -0.73 -7.69 -12.71
C GLN A 324 -1.14 -8.79 -13.72
N ALA A 325 -1.02 -10.07 -13.32
CA ALA A 325 -1.55 -11.18 -14.09
C ALA A 325 -3.10 -11.21 -14.08
N PHE A 326 -3.73 -11.03 -12.91
CA PHE A 326 -5.18 -11.13 -12.73
C PHE A 326 -5.98 -10.00 -13.39
N ILE A 327 -5.52 -8.74 -13.30
CA ILE A 327 -6.31 -7.58 -13.71
C ILE A 327 -6.31 -7.43 -15.23
N LYS A 328 -7.52 -7.47 -15.80
CA LYS A 328 -7.83 -7.32 -17.23
C LYS A 328 -9.20 -6.61 -17.37
N PRO A 329 -9.51 -5.96 -18.51
CA PRO A 329 -10.82 -5.35 -18.74
C PRO A 329 -11.96 -6.36 -18.59
N GLY A 330 -13.12 -5.90 -18.13
CA GLY A 330 -14.31 -6.72 -17.90
C GLY A 330 -14.46 -7.26 -16.47
N LYS A 331 -13.44 -7.16 -15.61
CA LYS A 331 -13.57 -7.41 -14.16
C LYS A 331 -14.30 -6.28 -13.45
N LYS A 332 -15.08 -6.60 -12.40
CA LYS A 332 -15.63 -5.56 -11.52
C LYS A 332 -14.53 -5.00 -10.61
N MET A 333 -14.67 -3.75 -10.19
CA MET A 333 -13.73 -3.14 -9.22
C MET A 333 -13.77 -3.87 -7.87
N ILE A 334 -14.94 -4.40 -7.47
CA ILE A 334 -15.09 -5.20 -6.26
C ILE A 334 -14.28 -6.51 -6.32
N ASP A 335 -14.25 -7.18 -7.47
CA ASP A 335 -13.46 -8.42 -7.67
C ASP A 335 -11.96 -8.14 -7.56
N ILE A 336 -11.52 -6.97 -8.05
CA ILE A 336 -10.12 -6.53 -8.00
C ILE A 336 -9.71 -6.24 -6.56
N ALA A 337 -10.48 -5.41 -5.84
CA ALA A 337 -10.18 -5.05 -4.46
C ALA A 337 -10.21 -6.28 -3.53
N GLN A 338 -11.22 -7.15 -3.66
CA GLN A 338 -11.32 -8.36 -2.84
C GLN A 338 -10.23 -9.39 -3.14
N GLU A 339 -9.74 -9.51 -4.39
CA GLU A 339 -8.64 -10.43 -4.71
C GLU A 339 -7.29 -9.91 -4.17
N THR A 340 -6.99 -8.61 -4.30
CA THR A 340 -5.82 -7.98 -3.64
C THR A 340 -5.88 -8.25 -2.13
N GLU A 341 -7.02 -7.96 -1.51
CA GLU A 341 -7.18 -8.07 -0.06
C GLU A 341 -7.07 -9.54 0.40
N ARG A 342 -7.67 -10.50 -0.33
CA ARG A 342 -7.52 -11.93 -0.07
C ARG A 342 -6.06 -12.38 -0.17
N LYS A 343 -5.34 -11.95 -1.20
CA LYS A 343 -3.94 -12.35 -1.41
C LYS A 343 -3.01 -11.80 -0.32
N THR A 344 -3.21 -10.55 0.10
CA THR A 344 -2.53 -10.00 1.28
C THR A 344 -2.83 -10.83 2.52
N LYS A 345 -4.10 -11.17 2.80
CA LYS A 345 -4.50 -12.02 3.94
C LYS A 345 -3.77 -13.37 3.95
N GLU A 346 -3.75 -14.06 2.81
CA GLU A 346 -3.14 -15.38 2.65
C GLU A 346 -1.61 -15.34 2.87
N LEU A 347 -0.91 -14.40 2.25
CA LEU A 347 0.56 -14.37 2.25
C LEU A 347 1.16 -13.80 3.54
N ILE A 348 0.54 -12.79 4.16
CA ILE A 348 0.99 -12.21 5.43
C ILE A 348 0.48 -12.97 6.67
N LEU A 349 -0.50 -13.86 6.49
CA LEU A 349 -1.32 -14.50 7.55
C LEU A 349 -1.96 -13.46 8.48
N ALA A 350 -2.82 -12.60 7.92
CA ALA A 350 -3.32 -11.40 8.60
C ALA A 350 -3.97 -11.71 9.97
N GLN A 351 -3.44 -11.08 11.03
CA GLN A 351 -3.73 -11.36 12.44
C GLN A 351 -3.99 -10.05 13.22
N LYS A 352 -5.09 -9.35 12.90
CA LYS A 352 -5.44 -8.03 13.48
C LYS A 352 -4.28 -7.04 13.34
N LEU A 353 -4.11 -6.13 14.32
CA LEU A 353 -3.04 -5.15 14.42
C LEU A 353 -1.62 -5.72 14.29
N LYS A 354 -1.40 -7.03 14.46
CA LYS A 354 -0.07 -7.63 14.33
C LYS A 354 0.41 -7.72 12.87
N CYS A 355 -0.47 -7.98 11.91
CA CYS A 355 -0.15 -7.94 10.48
C CYS A 355 -1.42 -8.04 9.63
N GLY A 356 -1.37 -7.47 8.43
CA GLY A 356 -2.53 -7.38 7.54
C GLY A 356 -2.38 -6.29 6.51
N TRP A 357 -3.50 -5.67 6.15
CA TRP A 357 -3.57 -4.51 5.26
C TRP A 357 -3.21 -3.24 6.02
N GLY A 358 -2.35 -2.39 5.46
CA GLY A 358 -2.04 -1.08 6.01
C GLY A 358 -3.22 -0.11 5.90
N PHE A 359 -3.98 -0.22 4.80
CA PHE A 359 -5.20 0.53 4.49
C PHE A 359 -5.98 -0.18 3.36
N PRO A 360 -7.23 0.20 3.04
CA PRO A 360 -8.07 -0.46 2.02
C PRO A 360 -7.49 -0.39 0.60
N THR A 361 -7.80 -1.37 -0.26
CA THR A 361 -7.29 -1.34 -1.65
C THR A 361 -7.96 -0.23 -2.47
N GLY A 362 -7.21 0.83 -2.74
CA GLY A 362 -7.51 1.84 -3.74
C GLY A 362 -7.45 1.25 -5.15
N CYS A 363 -8.42 1.64 -5.98
CA CYS A 363 -8.54 1.22 -7.38
C CYS A 363 -9.09 2.37 -8.25
N SER A 364 -8.61 3.59 -7.99
CA SER A 364 -9.15 4.86 -8.49
C SER A 364 -9.13 4.97 -10.02
N LEU A 365 -10.26 5.31 -10.65
CA LEU A 365 -10.40 5.33 -12.11
C LEU A 365 -10.36 6.75 -12.73
N ASN A 366 -9.58 6.87 -13.81
CA ASN A 366 -9.52 8.05 -14.69
C ASN A 366 -9.20 9.34 -13.90
N HIS A 367 -10.07 10.34 -13.96
CA HIS A 367 -9.97 11.60 -13.19
C HIS A 367 -9.89 11.44 -11.66
N CYS A 368 -10.34 10.31 -11.10
CA CYS A 368 -10.15 9.99 -9.69
C CYS A 368 -8.69 9.56 -9.48
N ALA A 369 -7.94 10.31 -8.67
CA ALA A 369 -6.55 10.01 -8.34
C ALA A 369 -6.45 8.99 -7.21
N ALA A 370 -7.03 9.29 -6.05
CA ALA A 370 -6.85 8.53 -4.80
C ALA A 370 -8.17 8.30 -4.04
N HIS A 371 -8.13 7.44 -3.02
CA HIS A 371 -9.21 7.14 -2.06
C HIS A 371 -10.53 6.56 -2.61
N TYR A 372 -10.60 6.08 -3.86
CA TYR A 372 -11.70 5.22 -4.30
C TYR A 372 -11.39 3.74 -4.06
N THR A 373 -12.17 3.11 -3.19
CA THR A 373 -12.40 1.66 -3.15
C THR A 373 -13.91 1.41 -3.26
N PRO A 374 -14.40 0.40 -3.99
CA PRO A 374 -15.82 0.12 -4.12
C PRO A 374 -16.46 -0.17 -2.76
N ASN A 375 -17.71 0.27 -2.59
CA ASN A 375 -18.59 -0.17 -1.50
C ASN A 375 -19.39 -1.40 -1.97
N TYR A 376 -20.03 -2.14 -1.05
CA TYR A 376 -20.94 -3.21 -1.46
C TYR A 376 -22.15 -2.66 -2.23
N GLY A 377 -22.42 -3.24 -3.41
CA GLY A 377 -23.40 -2.74 -4.37
C GLY A 377 -22.80 -1.87 -5.49
N ASP A 378 -21.49 -1.63 -5.49
CA ASP A 378 -20.80 -1.02 -6.63
C ASP A 378 -20.66 -2.02 -7.80
N GLU A 379 -21.29 -1.69 -8.92
CA GLU A 379 -21.31 -2.48 -10.16
C GLU A 379 -20.31 -1.96 -11.21
N THR A 380 -19.35 -1.12 -10.81
CA THR A 380 -18.33 -0.58 -11.71
C THR A 380 -17.43 -1.68 -12.27
N VAL A 381 -17.22 -1.65 -13.59
CA VAL A 381 -16.39 -2.59 -14.35
C VAL A 381 -15.23 -1.85 -15.02
N LEU A 382 -14.02 -2.38 -14.87
CA LEU A 382 -12.80 -1.87 -15.49
C LEU A 382 -12.85 -2.05 -17.01
N LYS A 383 -12.61 -0.98 -17.77
CA LYS A 383 -12.61 -0.99 -19.24
C LYS A 383 -11.19 -0.91 -19.81
N TYR A 384 -11.08 -1.17 -21.11
CA TYR A 384 -9.81 -1.06 -21.84
C TYR A 384 -9.23 0.37 -21.83
N ASP A 385 -10.10 1.38 -21.92
CA ASP A 385 -9.73 2.79 -21.92
C ASP A 385 -9.68 3.43 -20.52
N ASP A 386 -9.84 2.66 -19.43
CA ASP A 386 -9.72 3.20 -18.07
C ASP A 386 -8.26 3.24 -17.60
N VAL A 387 -7.91 4.27 -16.81
CA VAL A 387 -6.63 4.41 -16.10
C VAL A 387 -6.86 4.20 -14.61
N CYS A 388 -6.57 2.99 -14.14
CA CYS A 388 -6.77 2.56 -12.75
C CYS A 388 -5.49 2.73 -11.95
N LYS A 389 -5.54 3.35 -10.77
CA LYS A 389 -4.44 3.32 -9.79
C LYS A 389 -4.70 2.20 -8.80
N LEU A 390 -3.87 1.15 -8.80
CA LEU A 390 -3.95 0.09 -7.78
C LEU A 390 -2.96 0.43 -6.67
N ASP A 391 -3.50 0.58 -5.47
CA ASP A 391 -2.89 1.27 -4.34
C ASP A 391 -3.31 0.51 -3.06
N PHE A 392 -2.37 -0.12 -2.34
CA PHE A 392 -2.73 -0.95 -1.19
C PHE A 392 -1.59 -1.15 -0.18
N GLY A 393 -1.83 -0.77 1.07
CA GLY A 393 -0.85 -0.97 2.14
C GLY A 393 -0.76 -2.42 2.62
N VAL A 394 0.43 -2.84 3.03
CA VAL A 394 0.64 -4.04 3.88
C VAL A 394 1.38 -3.61 5.14
N HIS A 395 1.04 -4.17 6.31
CA HIS A 395 1.76 -3.85 7.55
C HIS A 395 2.14 -5.09 8.37
N VAL A 396 3.22 -4.95 9.15
CA VAL A 396 3.64 -5.88 10.20
C VAL A 396 3.99 -5.09 11.46
N ASN A 397 3.42 -5.49 12.60
CA ASN A 397 3.50 -4.82 13.91
C ASN A 397 3.17 -3.31 13.90
N GLY A 398 2.48 -2.83 12.86
CA GLY A 398 2.15 -1.41 12.65
C GLY A 398 3.15 -0.65 11.77
N TYR A 399 4.22 -1.27 11.30
CA TYR A 399 5.10 -0.71 10.27
C TYR A 399 4.47 -0.99 8.91
N ILE A 400 4.12 0.07 8.19
CA ILE A 400 3.34 0.00 6.95
C ILE A 400 4.28 0.17 5.76
N ILE A 401 4.09 -0.66 4.73
CA ILE A 401 4.59 -0.43 3.39
C ILE A 401 3.43 0.10 2.56
N ASP A 402 3.61 1.34 2.12
CA ASP A 402 2.81 2.07 1.17
C ASP A 402 3.45 2.01 -0.23
N CYS A 403 2.64 1.73 -1.25
CA CYS A 403 3.09 1.47 -2.62
C CYS A 403 1.90 1.31 -3.58
N ALA A 404 1.96 2.00 -4.71
CA ALA A 404 0.92 2.07 -5.71
C ALA A 404 1.50 2.08 -7.14
N PHE A 405 0.71 1.62 -8.10
CA PHE A 405 1.05 1.65 -9.52
C PHE A 405 -0.17 1.85 -10.42
N THR A 406 0.07 2.41 -11.61
CA THR A 406 -0.97 2.62 -12.61
C THR A 406 -1.15 1.39 -13.51
N ILE A 407 -2.41 1.04 -13.75
CA ILE A 407 -2.85 0.00 -14.68
C ILE A 407 -3.65 0.68 -15.79
N ALA A 408 -3.15 0.55 -17.02
CA ALA A 408 -3.85 0.92 -18.24
C ALA A 408 -3.53 -0.10 -19.34
N PHE A 409 -4.39 -0.19 -20.35
CA PHE A 409 -4.27 -1.15 -21.46
C PHE A 409 -4.09 -0.47 -22.83
N ASN A 410 -4.45 0.80 -22.94
CA ASN A 410 -4.35 1.63 -24.15
C ASN A 410 -3.04 2.45 -24.12
N ASP A 411 -2.26 2.37 -25.19
CA ASP A 411 -0.92 2.96 -25.33
C ASP A 411 -0.91 4.49 -25.39
N LYS A 412 -2.03 5.12 -25.73
CA LYS A 412 -2.19 6.59 -25.65
C LYS A 412 -1.89 7.16 -24.27
N TYR A 413 -1.94 6.35 -23.21
CA TYR A 413 -1.64 6.77 -21.83
C TYR A 413 -0.15 6.65 -21.45
N ASP A 414 0.73 6.16 -22.33
CA ASP A 414 2.14 5.92 -22.03
C ASP A 414 2.85 7.17 -21.48
N ASN A 415 2.69 8.35 -22.11
CA ASN A 415 3.37 9.56 -21.63
C ASN A 415 2.86 10.05 -20.28
N LEU A 416 1.57 9.83 -19.97
CA LEU A 416 0.99 10.14 -18.66
C LEU A 416 1.56 9.22 -17.57
N ILE A 417 1.78 7.94 -17.88
CA ILE A 417 2.40 6.99 -16.96
C ILE A 417 3.90 7.26 -16.81
N LYS A 418 4.64 7.53 -17.90
CA LYS A 418 6.07 7.91 -17.86
C LYS A 418 6.31 9.15 -16.99
N ALA A 419 5.50 10.20 -17.15
CA ALA A 419 5.61 11.40 -16.33
C ALA A 419 5.57 11.09 -14.82
N THR A 420 4.67 10.17 -14.40
CA THR A 420 4.61 9.71 -13.01
C THR A 420 5.76 8.79 -12.62
N GLN A 421 6.17 7.87 -13.50
CA GLN A 421 7.30 6.97 -13.24
C GLN A 421 8.60 7.75 -13.03
N ASP A 422 8.87 8.72 -13.90
CA ASP A 422 10.04 9.61 -13.80
C ASP A 422 9.89 10.58 -12.64
N GLY A 423 8.71 11.19 -12.42
CA GLY A 423 8.44 12.02 -11.26
C GLY A 423 8.73 11.30 -9.93
N THR A 424 8.17 10.11 -9.73
CA THR A 424 8.41 9.31 -8.52
C THR A 424 9.85 8.84 -8.42
N ASN A 425 10.49 8.40 -9.51
CA ASN A 425 11.92 8.02 -9.48
C ASN A 425 12.85 9.21 -9.22
N THR A 426 12.52 10.42 -9.68
CA THR A 426 13.21 11.67 -9.32
C THR A 426 13.02 11.97 -7.83
N GLY A 427 11.80 11.88 -7.30
CA GLY A 427 11.54 12.00 -5.87
C GLY A 427 12.34 11.01 -5.03
N LEU A 428 12.41 9.74 -5.46
CA LEU A 428 13.20 8.69 -4.83
C LEU A 428 14.70 8.94 -4.91
N LYS A 429 15.19 9.57 -5.98
CA LYS A 429 16.60 9.96 -6.16
C LYS A 429 16.98 11.11 -5.22
N GLU A 430 16.20 12.18 -5.16
CA GLU A 430 16.49 13.38 -4.37
C GLU A 430 16.17 13.23 -2.87
N ALA A 431 15.28 12.31 -2.48
CA ALA A 431 15.03 11.99 -1.08
C ALA A 431 16.29 11.47 -0.36
N GLY A 432 16.50 11.87 0.90
CA GLY A 432 17.66 11.45 1.69
C GLY A 432 17.75 12.19 3.03
N ILE A 433 18.63 11.76 3.92
CA ILE A 433 18.88 12.50 5.18
C ILE A 433 19.35 13.93 4.85
N ASP A 434 18.83 14.91 5.59
CA ASP A 434 19.00 16.35 5.40
C ASP A 434 18.40 16.93 4.10
N ALA A 435 17.75 16.13 3.26
CA ALA A 435 17.09 16.61 2.05
C ALA A 435 15.86 17.47 2.38
N ARG A 436 15.73 18.63 1.70
CA ARG A 436 14.65 19.60 1.92
C ARG A 436 13.40 19.23 1.11
N MET A 437 12.24 19.19 1.76
CA MET A 437 10.97 18.83 1.10
C MET A 437 10.62 19.74 -0.08
N CYS A 438 11.00 21.02 -0.04
CA CYS A 438 10.74 21.96 -1.14
C CYS A 438 11.53 21.63 -2.42
N ASP A 439 12.75 21.12 -2.30
CA ASP A 439 13.65 20.83 -3.42
C ASP A 439 13.20 19.56 -4.14
N ILE A 440 12.85 18.53 -3.35
CA ILE A 440 12.27 17.27 -3.83
C ILE A 440 11.01 17.57 -4.66
N GLY A 441 10.12 18.42 -4.16
CA GLY A 441 8.89 18.80 -4.87
C GLY A 441 9.08 19.72 -6.07
N GLU A 442 10.21 20.42 -6.18
CA GLU A 442 10.58 21.15 -7.39
C GLU A 442 11.11 20.20 -8.47
N ALA A 443 12.01 19.28 -8.11
CA ALA A 443 12.55 18.28 -9.04
C ALA A 443 11.46 17.31 -9.56
N ILE A 444 10.53 16.88 -8.69
CA ILE A 444 9.36 16.10 -9.09
C ILE A 444 8.48 16.87 -10.09
N GLN A 445 8.28 18.18 -9.89
CA GLN A 445 7.48 19.00 -10.80
C GLN A 445 8.15 19.14 -12.16
N GLU A 446 9.45 19.42 -12.19
CA GLU A 446 10.22 19.52 -13.44
C GLU A 446 10.15 18.21 -14.24
N ALA A 447 10.30 17.06 -13.57
CA ALA A 447 10.15 15.75 -14.20
C ALA A 447 8.73 15.54 -14.78
N ILE A 448 7.66 15.76 -14.00
CA ILE A 448 6.27 15.52 -14.45
C ILE A 448 5.84 16.50 -15.54
N GLU A 449 6.15 17.79 -15.40
CA GLU A 449 5.69 18.86 -16.29
C GLU A 449 6.56 19.01 -17.56
N SER A 450 7.63 18.21 -17.69
CA SER A 450 8.37 18.03 -18.95
C SER A 450 7.60 17.23 -20.01
N TYR A 451 6.52 16.52 -19.62
CA TYR A 451 5.76 15.63 -20.50
C TYR A 451 4.48 16.25 -21.07
N GLU A 452 4.14 15.84 -22.30
CA GLU A 452 2.84 16.10 -22.93
C GLU A 452 2.23 14.83 -23.53
N ILE A 453 0.91 14.86 -23.75
CA ILE A 453 0.11 13.71 -24.21
C ILE A 453 -0.95 14.18 -25.21
N GLU A 454 -1.07 13.46 -26.34
CA GLU A 454 -2.15 13.70 -27.30
C GLU A 454 -3.38 12.87 -26.94
N LEU A 455 -4.52 13.54 -26.77
CA LEU A 455 -5.83 12.91 -26.56
C LEU A 455 -6.86 13.52 -27.51
N ASN A 456 -7.40 12.69 -28.41
CA ASN A 456 -8.40 13.08 -29.41
C ASN A 456 -7.94 14.25 -30.31
N GLN A 457 -6.79 14.11 -30.99
CA GLN A 457 -6.23 15.11 -31.92
C GLN A 457 -5.89 16.45 -31.26
N LYS A 458 -5.60 16.44 -29.95
CA LYS A 458 -5.20 17.61 -29.19
C LYS A 458 -4.15 17.24 -28.15
N ILE A 459 -3.08 18.03 -28.10
CA ILE A 459 -2.02 17.93 -27.10
C ILE A 459 -2.47 18.58 -25.79
N TYR A 460 -2.12 17.94 -24.67
CA TYR A 460 -2.30 18.42 -23.30
C TYR A 460 -0.94 18.36 -22.59
N PRO A 461 -0.47 19.45 -21.94
CA PRO A 461 0.65 19.36 -21.03
C PRO A 461 0.23 18.56 -19.79
N ILE A 462 1.08 17.66 -19.35
CA ILE A 462 0.86 16.88 -18.13
C ILE A 462 1.24 17.74 -16.93
N LYS A 463 0.52 17.55 -15.80
CA LYS A 463 0.69 18.35 -14.59
C LYS A 463 0.79 17.48 -13.35
N ALA A 464 1.65 17.87 -12.43
CA ALA A 464 1.64 17.30 -11.08
C ALA A 464 0.37 17.75 -10.32
N ILE A 465 -0.23 16.85 -9.53
CA ILE A 465 -1.43 17.20 -8.75
C ILE A 465 -1.01 17.99 -7.50
N SER A 466 -1.01 19.32 -7.62
CA SER A 466 -0.47 20.31 -6.67
C SER A 466 -0.96 20.25 -5.21
N ASN A 467 -2.04 19.52 -4.93
CA ASN A 467 -2.59 19.31 -3.59
C ASN A 467 -2.57 17.84 -3.10
N LEU A 468 -1.95 16.92 -3.84
CA LEU A 468 -1.51 15.61 -3.34
C LEU A 468 -0.02 15.66 -2.98
N ARG A 469 0.41 14.79 -2.05
CA ARG A 469 1.74 14.80 -1.42
C ARG A 469 2.03 13.46 -0.78
N GLY A 470 3.20 12.90 -1.06
CA GLY A 470 3.76 11.85 -0.20
C GLY A 470 3.99 12.35 1.23
N HIS A 471 4.33 11.44 2.13
CA HIS A 471 4.31 11.71 3.57
C HIS A 471 5.32 10.86 4.32
N SER A 472 5.71 11.29 5.53
CA SER A 472 6.31 10.33 6.47
C SER A 472 5.28 9.27 6.87
N ILE A 473 5.74 8.10 7.29
CA ILE A 473 4.91 6.99 7.79
C ILE A 473 5.36 6.69 9.22
N ASN A 474 4.40 6.66 10.14
CA ASN A 474 4.64 6.34 11.55
C ASN A 474 3.99 5.00 11.93
N LYS A 475 4.42 4.43 13.06
CA LYS A 475 3.90 3.13 13.52
C LYS A 475 2.39 3.21 13.79
N TYR A 476 1.60 2.45 13.03
CA TYR A 476 0.13 2.46 12.94
C TYR A 476 -0.50 3.77 12.41
N ILE A 477 0.28 4.69 11.85
CA ILE A 477 -0.20 6.00 11.41
C ILE A 477 0.36 6.28 10.02
N ILE A 478 -0.48 6.11 8.99
CA ILE A 478 -0.07 6.23 7.58
C ILE A 478 0.52 7.61 7.27
N HIS A 479 -0.16 8.68 7.68
CA HIS A 479 0.32 10.06 7.58
C HIS A 479 1.09 10.46 8.84
N GLY A 480 2.40 10.25 8.85
CA GLY A 480 3.31 10.51 9.98
C GLY A 480 3.52 11.99 10.33
N GLY A 481 3.03 12.92 9.50
CA GLY A 481 2.94 14.36 9.79
C GLY A 481 3.83 15.26 8.92
N LYS A 482 4.97 14.76 8.44
CA LYS A 482 5.77 15.44 7.41
C LYS A 482 5.18 15.19 6.03
N CYS A 483 5.31 16.15 5.12
CA CYS A 483 4.73 16.09 3.77
C CYS A 483 5.80 16.30 2.69
N VAL A 484 5.93 15.32 1.79
CA VAL A 484 6.76 15.38 0.57
C VAL A 484 5.90 15.96 -0.57
N PRO A 485 6.05 17.25 -0.92
CA PRO A 485 5.27 17.86 -1.99
C PRO A 485 5.70 17.34 -3.36
N ILE A 486 4.77 17.35 -4.32
CA ILE A 486 5.05 17.02 -5.74
C ILE A 486 5.02 18.25 -6.67
N VAL A 487 4.92 19.45 -6.08
CA VAL A 487 5.08 20.74 -6.76
C VAL A 487 5.92 21.69 -5.90
N LYS A 488 6.66 22.60 -6.54
CA LYS A 488 7.52 23.61 -5.90
C LYS A 488 6.75 24.38 -4.83
N GLN A 489 7.16 24.22 -3.57
CA GLN A 489 6.58 24.95 -2.43
C GLN A 489 7.31 26.26 -2.20
N LYS A 490 6.62 27.23 -1.58
CA LYS A 490 7.29 28.36 -0.93
C LYS A 490 7.80 27.92 0.44
N GLU A 491 9.01 28.38 0.76
CA GLU A 491 9.86 28.00 1.90
C GLU A 491 9.12 27.45 3.13
N LYS A 492 9.18 26.12 3.28
CA LYS A 492 9.08 25.44 4.57
C LYS A 492 10.38 24.66 4.75
N ASN A 493 11.11 24.93 5.82
CA ASN A 493 12.38 24.27 6.14
C ASN A 493 12.14 22.90 6.80
N GLU A 494 11.22 22.10 6.23
CA GLU A 494 11.01 20.70 6.62
C GLU A 494 12.03 19.85 5.88
N ILE A 495 12.73 18.99 6.62
CA ILE A 495 13.77 18.08 6.12
C ILE A 495 13.45 16.63 6.48
N MET A 496 14.04 15.73 5.72
CA MET A 496 14.08 14.30 5.98
C MET A 496 15.19 13.96 7.00
N GLU A 497 14.89 13.13 8.01
CA GLU A 497 15.79 12.80 9.12
C GLU A 497 16.19 11.31 9.16
N GLU A 498 17.27 10.98 9.87
CA GLU A 498 17.77 9.59 10.00
C GLU A 498 16.75 8.70 10.74
N GLY A 499 16.44 7.54 10.17
CA GLY A 499 15.51 6.55 10.71
C GLY A 499 14.06 6.72 10.26
N GLU A 500 13.71 7.82 9.59
CA GLU A 500 12.37 8.06 9.09
C GLU A 500 12.00 7.14 7.91
N LEU A 501 10.70 6.83 7.84
CA LEU A 501 10.04 6.06 6.80
C LEU A 501 9.16 7.02 5.98
N PHE A 502 9.20 6.96 4.65
CA PHE A 502 8.46 7.88 3.77
C PHE A 502 7.77 7.16 2.62
N ALA A 503 6.51 7.49 2.40
CA ALA A 503 5.80 7.31 1.15
C ALA A 503 6.31 8.35 0.14
N ILE A 504 6.99 7.91 -0.92
CA ILE A 504 7.33 8.75 -2.07
C ILE A 504 6.37 8.38 -3.21
N GLU A 505 5.21 9.02 -3.19
CA GLU A 505 4.20 8.96 -4.25
C GLU A 505 4.22 10.22 -5.11
N THR A 506 3.87 10.08 -6.39
CA THR A 506 3.55 11.22 -7.25
C THR A 506 2.32 10.95 -8.09
N PHE A 507 1.63 12.03 -8.48
CA PHE A 507 0.44 11.96 -9.32
C PHE A 507 0.57 12.93 -10.49
N ALA A 508 0.37 12.40 -11.70
CA ALA A 508 0.27 13.19 -12.91
C ALA A 508 -1.20 13.29 -13.37
N SER A 509 -1.56 14.38 -14.04
CA SER A 509 -2.93 14.67 -14.50
C SER A 509 -2.93 15.39 -15.84
N THR A 510 -3.91 15.04 -16.69
CA THR A 510 -4.27 15.79 -17.92
C THR A 510 -5.33 16.88 -17.67
N GLY A 511 -5.76 17.05 -16.42
CA GLY A 511 -6.80 18.00 -16.01
C GLY A 511 -6.25 19.35 -15.55
N LYS A 512 -6.64 19.77 -14.34
CA LYS A 512 -6.15 21.01 -13.73
C LYS A 512 -4.81 20.83 -13.02
N GLY A 513 -4.48 19.63 -12.56
CA GLY A 513 -3.40 19.42 -11.58
C GLY A 513 -3.88 19.75 -10.16
N PHE A 514 -5.16 19.53 -9.87
CA PHE A 514 -5.76 19.80 -8.56
C PHE A 514 -7.00 18.93 -8.34
N VAL A 515 -7.05 18.20 -7.22
CA VAL A 515 -8.15 17.29 -6.86
C VAL A 515 -9.11 17.89 -5.83
N ASN A 516 -10.38 17.49 -5.88
CA ASN A 516 -11.43 17.82 -4.91
C ASN A 516 -12.11 16.53 -4.43
N HIS A 517 -12.79 16.58 -3.28
CA HIS A 517 -13.62 15.47 -2.83
C HIS A 517 -14.85 15.32 -3.74
N GLU A 518 -15.02 14.16 -4.37
CA GLU A 518 -16.20 13.76 -5.14
C GLU A 518 -16.62 12.31 -4.81
N ASN A 519 -17.82 11.93 -5.26
CA ASN A 519 -18.42 10.60 -5.09
C ASN A 519 -18.66 10.18 -3.62
N ASP A 520 -19.17 8.97 -3.42
CA ASP A 520 -19.43 8.43 -2.09
C ASP A 520 -18.13 8.03 -1.37
N CYS A 521 -18.04 8.39 -0.09
CA CYS A 521 -16.89 8.05 0.75
C CYS A 521 -16.85 6.54 1.04
N SER A 522 -15.66 5.94 0.93
CA SER A 522 -15.43 4.56 1.35
C SER A 522 -14.25 4.36 2.29
N HIS A 523 -13.27 5.26 2.33
CA HIS A 523 -12.15 5.21 3.28
C HIS A 523 -12.44 6.04 4.55
N TYR A 524 -11.97 5.54 5.69
CA TYR A 524 -12.09 6.19 7.00
C TYR A 524 -10.85 5.86 7.86
N MET A 525 -10.45 6.77 8.75
CA MET A 525 -9.37 6.52 9.71
C MET A 525 -9.75 7.04 11.10
N ARG A 526 -9.28 6.39 12.17
CA ARG A 526 -9.47 6.88 13.55
C ARG A 526 -8.48 8.00 13.85
N ASN A 527 -8.97 9.15 14.33
CA ASN A 527 -8.07 10.24 14.75
C ASN A 527 -7.31 9.82 16.03
N PRO A 528 -5.96 9.79 16.02
CA PRO A 528 -5.16 9.29 17.14
C PRO A 528 -5.21 10.18 18.39
N GLU A 529 -5.51 11.47 18.24
CA GLU A 529 -5.64 12.41 19.36
C GLU A 529 -6.95 12.20 20.15
N LYS A 530 -8.02 11.67 19.52
CA LYS A 530 -9.36 11.58 20.12
C LYS A 530 -9.54 10.32 20.96
N GLN A 531 -8.64 10.12 21.91
CA GLN A 531 -8.62 8.93 22.78
C GLN A 531 -9.85 8.81 23.69
N PHE A 532 -10.32 9.92 24.28
CA PHE A 532 -11.47 9.93 25.21
C PHE A 532 -12.52 10.98 24.81
N VAL A 533 -13.56 10.53 24.11
CA VAL A 533 -14.71 11.36 23.70
C VAL A 533 -16.02 10.74 24.23
N PRO A 534 -16.85 11.46 25.01
CA PRO A 534 -18.09 10.92 25.59
C PRO A 534 -19.21 10.62 24.57
N ILE A 535 -19.16 9.44 23.94
CA ILE A 535 -20.22 8.95 23.04
C ILE A 535 -21.50 8.65 23.83
N ARG A 536 -22.64 9.17 23.36
CA ARG A 536 -23.98 8.86 23.92
C ARG A 536 -24.60 7.61 23.30
N LEU A 537 -24.56 7.49 21.97
CA LEU A 537 -25.20 6.42 21.20
C LEU A 537 -24.49 5.07 21.41
N ASN A 538 -25.20 4.04 21.88
CA ASN A 538 -24.58 2.76 22.20
C ASN A 538 -24.06 2.00 20.96
N SER A 539 -24.71 2.08 19.81
CA SER A 539 -24.20 1.47 18.58
C SER A 539 -22.88 2.11 18.10
N ALA A 540 -22.69 3.42 18.31
CA ALA A 540 -21.42 4.09 18.05
C ALA A 540 -20.30 3.66 19.01
N LYS A 541 -20.62 3.35 20.29
CA LYS A 541 -19.64 2.73 21.21
C LYS A 541 -19.23 1.34 20.75
N THR A 542 -20.19 0.50 20.35
CA THR A 542 -19.90 -0.85 19.84
C THR A 542 -19.07 -0.79 18.57
N LEU A 543 -19.43 0.08 17.61
CA LEU A 543 -18.67 0.25 16.37
C LEU A 543 -17.25 0.78 16.64
N LEU A 544 -17.09 1.76 17.53
CA LEU A 544 -15.75 2.24 17.89
C LEU A 544 -14.91 1.14 18.53
N LYS A 545 -15.49 0.27 19.37
CA LYS A 545 -14.78 -0.90 19.87
C LYS A 545 -14.35 -1.82 18.73
N VAL A 546 -15.22 -2.10 17.75
CA VAL A 546 -14.86 -2.94 16.59
C VAL A 546 -13.77 -2.31 15.73
N ILE A 547 -13.75 -0.98 15.58
CA ILE A 547 -12.65 -0.26 14.91
C ILE A 547 -11.34 -0.45 15.71
N ASN A 548 -11.34 -0.16 17.02
CA ASN A 548 -10.16 -0.30 17.87
C ASN A 548 -9.64 -1.75 17.95
N ASP A 549 -10.54 -2.74 18.00
CA ASP A 549 -10.19 -4.16 18.14
C ASP A 549 -9.57 -4.77 16.86
N ASN A 550 -9.62 -4.11 15.69
CA ASN A 550 -9.16 -4.67 14.41
C ASN A 550 -8.24 -3.72 13.60
N PHE A 551 -8.49 -2.41 13.62
CA PHE A 551 -7.75 -1.40 12.85
C PHE A 551 -7.00 -0.39 13.74
N ASP A 552 -7.58 -0.03 14.90
CA ASP A 552 -7.19 1.13 15.71
C ASP A 552 -6.96 2.37 14.82
N THR A 553 -5.74 2.88 14.70
CA THR A 553 -5.40 4.06 13.89
C THR A 553 -5.12 3.78 12.41
N LEU A 554 -5.12 2.52 11.97
CA LEU A 554 -5.02 2.17 10.55
C LEU A 554 -6.32 2.57 9.81
N PRO A 555 -6.25 3.05 8.55
CA PRO A 555 -7.43 3.25 7.73
C PRO A 555 -8.22 1.96 7.47
N PHE A 556 -9.54 2.09 7.30
CA PHE A 556 -10.47 1.01 7.00
C PHE A 556 -11.56 1.48 6.03
N CYS A 557 -12.38 0.54 5.52
CA CYS A 557 -13.51 0.86 4.65
C CYS A 557 -14.84 0.24 5.11
N ASN A 558 -15.96 0.68 4.53
CA ASN A 558 -17.31 0.15 4.85
C ASN A 558 -17.39 -1.37 4.62
N ARG A 559 -16.75 -1.89 3.55
CA ARG A 559 -16.74 -3.34 3.26
C ARG A 559 -16.18 -4.14 4.42
N TRP A 560 -15.03 -3.73 4.97
CA TRP A 560 -14.41 -4.41 6.11
C TRP A 560 -15.25 -4.35 7.40
N LEU A 561 -16.09 -3.32 7.56
CA LEU A 561 -17.07 -3.29 8.65
C LEU A 561 -18.21 -4.29 8.42
N ASP A 562 -18.74 -4.38 7.19
CA ASP A 562 -19.75 -5.38 6.85
C ASP A 562 -19.21 -6.82 6.90
N ASP A 563 -17.95 -7.04 6.50
CA ASP A 563 -17.23 -8.33 6.62
C ASP A 563 -16.97 -8.74 8.08
N LEU A 564 -16.83 -7.76 8.98
CA LEU A 564 -16.86 -7.92 10.44
C LEU A 564 -18.29 -8.02 11.01
N GLY A 565 -19.31 -8.20 10.16
CA GLY A 565 -20.70 -8.39 10.53
C GLY A 565 -21.42 -7.13 11.05
N GLN A 566 -20.85 -5.93 10.86
CA GLN A 566 -21.41 -4.67 11.37
C GLN A 566 -22.56 -4.13 10.50
N THR A 567 -23.61 -4.94 10.33
CA THR A 567 -24.77 -4.56 9.53
C THR A 567 -25.39 -3.25 10.01
N ARG A 568 -25.76 -2.36 9.06
CA ARG A 568 -26.37 -1.04 9.33
C ARG A 568 -25.48 -0.06 10.10
N HIS A 569 -24.15 -0.19 10.03
CA HIS A 569 -23.19 0.65 10.76
C HIS A 569 -23.25 2.16 10.42
N PHE A 570 -23.75 2.57 9.26
CA PHE A 570 -23.70 3.96 8.76
C PHE A 570 -24.09 5.05 9.76
N MET A 571 -25.17 4.90 10.54
CA MET A 571 -25.58 5.93 11.51
C MET A 571 -24.64 5.98 12.74
N ALA A 572 -24.09 4.84 13.13
CA ALA A 572 -23.06 4.76 14.16
C ALA A 572 -21.74 5.38 13.67
N LEU A 573 -21.33 5.09 12.44
CA LEU A 573 -20.14 5.65 11.79
C LEU A 573 -20.26 7.18 11.64
N LYS A 574 -21.40 7.67 11.14
CA LYS A 574 -21.69 9.12 11.09
C LYS A 574 -21.61 9.77 12.48
N THR A 575 -22.06 9.09 13.53
CA THR A 575 -21.95 9.62 14.91
C THR A 575 -20.49 9.72 15.38
N LEU A 576 -19.58 8.85 14.91
CA LEU A 576 -18.16 8.96 15.19
C LEU A 576 -17.49 10.09 14.38
N ILE A 577 -17.94 10.31 13.15
CA ILE A 577 -17.51 11.41 12.27
C ILE A 577 -17.98 12.77 12.79
N ASP A 578 -19.24 12.90 13.19
CA ASP A 578 -19.81 14.12 13.79
C ASP A 578 -19.10 14.51 15.12
N LEU A 579 -18.38 13.56 15.74
CA LEU A 579 -17.57 13.75 16.94
C LEU A 579 -16.06 13.89 16.65
N ASN A 580 -15.64 13.83 15.38
CA ASN A 580 -14.25 13.82 14.91
C ASN A 580 -13.38 12.69 15.50
N ILE A 581 -14.00 11.57 15.90
CA ILE A 581 -13.30 10.36 16.39
C ILE A 581 -12.80 9.52 15.21
N VAL A 582 -13.56 9.55 14.11
CA VAL A 582 -13.24 8.94 12.82
C VAL A 582 -13.31 10.02 11.77
N GLU A 583 -12.32 10.08 10.89
CA GLU A 583 -12.22 11.05 9.80
C GLU A 583 -12.54 10.34 8.46
N PRO A 584 -13.42 10.91 7.61
CA PRO A 584 -13.73 10.37 6.30
C PRO A 584 -12.72 10.83 5.24
N TYR A 585 -12.26 9.90 4.42
CA TYR A 585 -11.34 10.14 3.31
C TYR A 585 -12.07 9.83 1.98
N PRO A 586 -12.86 10.77 1.45
CA PRO A 586 -13.61 10.54 0.20
C PRO A 586 -12.70 10.58 -1.03
N PRO A 587 -13.14 10.00 -2.17
CA PRO A 587 -12.38 9.98 -3.42
C PRO A 587 -11.92 11.37 -3.90
N LEU A 588 -10.65 11.46 -4.29
CA LEU A 588 -9.98 12.69 -4.70
C LEU A 588 -9.92 12.78 -6.24
N CYS A 589 -10.73 13.66 -6.82
CA CYS A 589 -10.94 13.76 -8.28
C CYS A 589 -10.50 15.11 -8.86
N ASP A 590 -9.77 15.07 -9.97
CA ASP A 590 -9.58 16.22 -10.87
C ASP A 590 -10.83 16.35 -11.79
N ILE A 591 -10.84 17.29 -12.73
CA ILE A 591 -12.00 17.54 -13.60
C ILE A 591 -12.43 16.32 -14.42
N LYS A 592 -13.74 16.15 -14.58
CA LYS A 592 -14.32 15.02 -15.33
C LYS A 592 -13.81 14.99 -16.77
N ASN A 593 -13.56 13.78 -17.26
CA ASN A 593 -12.90 13.45 -18.53
C ASN A 593 -11.39 13.78 -18.59
N SER A 594 -10.74 14.13 -17.47
CA SER A 594 -9.28 13.97 -17.35
C SER A 594 -8.92 12.51 -17.01
N PHE A 595 -7.62 12.25 -17.08
CA PHE A 595 -6.98 11.00 -16.64
C PHE A 595 -5.84 11.36 -15.68
N THR A 596 -5.69 10.57 -14.63
CA THR A 596 -4.57 10.66 -13.67
C THR A 596 -3.87 9.31 -13.51
N SER A 597 -2.58 9.35 -13.18
CA SER A 597 -1.69 8.22 -12.93
C SER A 597 -0.95 8.43 -11.60
N GLN A 598 -0.64 7.33 -10.89
CA GLN A 598 0.13 7.26 -9.64
C GLN A 598 1.23 6.21 -9.78
N MET A 599 2.39 6.48 -9.17
CA MET A 599 3.41 5.49 -8.85
C MET A 599 4.02 5.87 -7.50
N GLU A 600 4.30 4.89 -6.67
CA GLU A 600 4.78 5.12 -5.32
C GLU A 600 5.71 4.03 -4.81
N HIS A 601 6.68 4.44 -3.98
CA HIS A 601 7.41 3.53 -3.12
C HIS A 601 7.61 4.08 -1.70
N THR A 602 7.35 3.24 -0.69
CA THR A 602 7.93 3.42 0.64
C THR A 602 9.45 3.27 0.61
N ILE A 603 10.15 4.26 1.18
CA ILE A 603 11.59 4.26 1.47
C ILE A 603 11.86 4.36 2.97
N LEU A 604 13.00 3.82 3.40
CA LEU A 604 13.54 3.98 4.75
C LEU A 604 14.91 4.66 4.71
N LEU A 605 15.07 5.72 5.50
CA LEU A 605 16.29 6.50 5.59
C LEU A 605 17.23 5.92 6.66
N ARG A 606 17.85 4.77 6.36
CA ARG A 606 18.75 4.09 7.32
C ARG A 606 20.03 4.90 7.56
N PRO A 607 20.69 4.76 8.72
CA PRO A 607 21.97 5.41 9.02
C PRO A 607 23.07 5.22 7.96
N THR A 608 23.13 4.07 7.31
CA THR A 608 24.16 3.78 6.28
C THR A 608 23.74 4.09 4.85
N CYS A 609 22.44 4.01 4.53
CA CYS A 609 21.94 4.07 3.15
C CYS A 609 20.42 4.35 3.10
N LYS A 610 19.92 4.72 1.93
CA LYS A 610 18.48 4.80 1.62
C LYS A 610 18.03 3.44 1.08
N GLU A 611 17.01 2.83 1.67
CA GLU A 611 16.46 1.56 1.19
C GLU A 611 15.04 1.76 0.64
N ILE A 612 14.87 1.56 -0.68
CA ILE A 612 13.57 1.54 -1.35
C ILE A 612 12.96 0.15 -1.13
N LEU A 613 12.44 -0.04 0.08
CA LEU A 613 11.90 -1.30 0.61
C LEU A 613 10.94 -2.01 -0.34
N SER A 614 10.06 -1.22 -0.96
CA SER A 614 8.97 -1.68 -1.83
C SER A 614 9.34 -1.83 -3.31
N ARG A 615 10.60 -1.56 -3.71
CA ARG A 615 11.05 -1.80 -5.09
C ARG A 615 10.89 -3.27 -5.46
N GLY A 616 10.62 -3.53 -6.73
CA GLY A 616 10.65 -4.86 -7.34
C GLY A 616 11.18 -4.80 -8.77
N PRO A 617 11.22 -5.93 -9.50
CA PRO A 617 11.61 -5.96 -10.90
C PRO A 617 10.63 -5.24 -11.84
N ASP A 618 9.39 -5.02 -11.39
CA ASP A 618 8.23 -4.62 -12.18
C ASP A 618 8.10 -3.11 -12.44
N PHE A 619 8.48 -2.26 -11.47
CA PHE A 619 8.61 -0.81 -11.66
C PHE A 619 9.79 -0.25 -10.87
#